data_AF-S7URI8-F1
#
_entry.id   AF-S7URI8-F1
#
_cell.length_a   1.000
_cell.length_b   1.000
_cell.length_c   1.000
_cell.angle_alpha   90.00
_cell.angle_beta   90.00
_cell.angle_gamma   90.00
#
_symmetry.space_group_name_H-M   'P 1'
#
loop_
_entity.id
_entity.type
_entity.pdbx_description
1 polymer ?
#
loop_
_entity_poly.entity_id
_entity_poly.type
_entity_poly.pdbx_seq_one_letter_code
_entity_poly.pdbx_strand_id
1 'polypeptide(L)' 'MSEYKESDLPVAINHEEFVTLPGGACVRFESNGEAKDVFIRGEFTPVVQLFPDCDYEFEDGGKRYRVKATFEDKLLVDFA' A
#
# COMPACT_ATOMS: atom_id res chain seq x y z
N MET A 1 -5.82 11.85 -9.98
CA MET A 1 -5.74 10.62 -9.16
C MET A 1 -5.34 9.49 -10.09
N SER A 2 -4.17 8.89 -9.85
CA SER A 2 -3.69 7.75 -10.63
C SER A 2 -4.14 6.47 -9.93
N GLU A 3 -4.66 5.52 -10.70
CA GLU A 3 -4.94 4.17 -10.24
C GLU A 3 -3.93 3.23 -10.89
N TYR A 4 -3.25 2.44 -10.07
CA TYR A 4 -2.30 1.43 -10.52
C TYR A 4 -2.91 0.03 -10.40
N LYS A 5 -2.36 -0.92 -11.15
CA LYS A 5 -2.75 -2.33 -11.14
C LYS A 5 -1.56 -3.20 -10.76
N GLU A 6 -1.82 -4.48 -10.48
CA GLU A 6 -0.77 -5.46 -10.23
C GLU A 6 0.34 -5.46 -11.30
N SER A 7 0.00 -5.21 -12.57
CA SER A 7 0.97 -5.15 -13.67
C SER A 7 1.98 -4.00 -13.58
N ASP A 8 1.70 -3.00 -12.75
CA ASP A 8 2.55 -1.83 -12.54
C ASP A 8 3.53 -2.04 -11.37
N LEU A 9 3.43 -3.16 -10.65
CA LEU A 9 4.31 -3.46 -9.53
C LEU A 9 5.74 -3.79 -10.02
N PRO A 10 6.80 -3.31 -9.33
CA PRO A 10 6.75 -2.49 -8.13
C PRO A 10 6.43 -1.01 -8.40
N VAL A 11 5.61 -0.40 -7.56
CA VAL A 11 5.20 1.01 -7.71
C VAL A 11 5.23 1.75 -6.39
N ALA A 12 5.70 3.00 -6.42
CA ALA A 12 5.59 3.92 -5.30
C ALA A 12 4.39 4.84 -5.51
N ILE A 13 3.38 4.72 -4.66
CA ILE A 13 2.16 5.54 -4.72
C ILE A 13 2.31 6.77 -3.82
N ASN A 14 1.76 7.91 -4.25
CA ASN A 14 1.62 9.12 -3.45
C ASN A 14 0.28 9.12 -2.70
N HIS A 15 0.08 10.13 -1.84
CA HIS A 15 -1.23 10.38 -1.22
C HIS A 15 -2.33 10.49 -2.31
N GLU A 16 -3.53 9.97 -2.02
CA GLU A 16 -4.67 9.88 -2.96
C GLU A 16 -4.49 8.92 -4.16
N GLU A 17 -3.32 8.30 -4.33
CA GLU A 17 -3.12 7.22 -5.30
C GLU A 17 -3.35 5.85 -4.64
N PHE A 18 -3.71 4.87 -5.45
CA PHE A 18 -3.98 3.52 -4.95
C PHE A 18 -3.67 2.43 -5.97
N VAL A 19 -3.45 1.22 -5.48
CA VAL A 19 -3.24 0.01 -6.28
C VAL A 19 -4.42 -0.93 -6.12
N THR A 20 -5.03 -1.34 -7.23
CA THR A 20 -6.05 -2.39 -7.25
C THR A 20 -5.40 -3.74 -7.59
N LEU A 21 -5.57 -4.72 -6.71
CA LEU A 21 -5.04 -6.08 -6.83
C LEU A 21 -6.13 -7.07 -7.28
N PRO A 22 -5.75 -8.17 -7.96
CA PRO A 22 -6.71 -9.07 -8.61
C PRO A 22 -7.63 -9.84 -7.66
N GLY A 23 -7.31 -9.96 -6.37
CA GLY A 23 -8.19 -10.55 -5.36
C GLY A 23 -9.23 -9.58 -4.80
N GLY A 24 -9.21 -8.32 -5.25
CA GLY A 24 -10.14 -7.27 -4.83
C GLY A 24 -9.58 -6.34 -3.76
N ALA A 25 -8.33 -6.51 -3.32
CA ALA A 25 -7.69 -5.55 -2.45
C ALA A 25 -7.41 -4.23 -3.17
N CYS A 26 -7.77 -3.13 -2.53
CA CYS A 26 -7.33 -1.78 -2.89
C CYS A 26 -6.35 -1.28 -1.82
N VAL A 27 -5.12 -1.00 -2.21
CA VAL A 27 -4.04 -0.52 -1.33
C VAL A 27 -3.91 0.99 -1.48
N ARG A 28 -4.07 1.71 -0.38
CA ARG A 28 -3.84 3.15 -0.27
C ARG A 28 -3.21 3.48 1.08
N PHE A 29 -2.70 4.67 1.25
CA PHE A 29 -2.25 5.14 2.55
C PHE A 29 -2.67 6.58 2.81
N GLU A 30 -2.72 6.92 4.09
CA GLU A 30 -2.79 8.29 4.57
C GLU A 30 -1.56 8.57 5.44
N SER A 31 -1.03 9.78 5.34
CA SER A 31 0.17 10.20 6.06
C SER A 31 -0.25 10.78 7.42
N ASN A 32 0.39 10.30 8.48
CA ASN A 32 0.11 10.70 9.86
C ASN A 32 1.41 11.08 10.57
N GLY A 33 1.85 12.32 10.33
CA GLY A 33 3.20 12.76 10.68
C GLY A 33 4.23 11.99 9.85
N GLU A 34 5.10 11.23 10.52
CA GLU A 34 6.11 10.38 9.87
C GLU A 34 5.58 8.98 9.50
N ALA A 35 4.48 8.56 10.12
CA ALA A 35 3.90 7.25 9.90
C ALA A 35 2.95 7.24 8.70
N LYS A 36 2.74 6.05 8.13
CA LYS A 36 1.81 5.80 7.03
C LYS A 36 0.76 4.83 7.53
N ASP A 37 -0.47 5.31 7.59
CA ASP A 37 -1.66 4.52 7.91
C ASP A 37 -2.10 3.82 6.63
N VAL A 38 -1.84 2.52 6.52
CA VAL A 38 -2.08 1.73 5.31
C VAL A 38 -3.46 1.08 5.37
N PHE A 39 -4.24 1.28 4.32
CA PHE A 39 -5.58 0.72 4.16
C PHE A 39 -5.54 -0.32 3.04
N ILE A 40 -6.16 -1.47 3.30
CA ILE A 40 -6.27 -2.58 2.36
C ILE A 40 -7.76 -2.94 2.23
N ARG A 41 -8.20 -3.35 1.04
CA ARG A 41 -9.60 -3.81 0.77
C ARG A 41 -10.70 -2.78 1.03
N GLY A 42 -10.39 -1.49 0.96
CA GLY A 42 -11.39 -0.43 1.11
C GLY A 42 -11.92 -0.27 2.54
N GLU A 43 -11.15 -0.71 3.54
CA GLU A 43 -11.50 -0.50 4.94
C GLU A 43 -11.52 0.98 5.32
N PHE A 44 -12.39 1.32 6.29
CA PHE A 44 -12.49 2.66 6.88
C PHE A 44 -11.43 2.90 7.97
N THR A 45 -10.77 1.84 8.43
CA THR A 45 -9.68 1.90 9.42
C THR A 45 -8.40 1.37 8.80
N PRO A 46 -7.23 1.92 9.16
CA PRO A 46 -5.97 1.39 8.66
C PRO A 46 -5.74 -0.02 9.21
N VAL A 47 -5.25 -0.90 8.35
CA VAL A 47 -4.88 -2.28 8.71
C VAL A 47 -3.59 -2.28 9.52
N VAL A 48 -2.67 -1.38 9.17
CA VAL A 48 -1.37 -1.25 9.81
C VAL A 48 -0.89 0.20 9.73
N GLN A 49 -0.17 0.63 10.76
CA GLN A 49 0.59 1.87 10.75
C GLN A 49 2.07 1.54 10.59
N LEU A 50 2.72 2.11 9.57
CA LEU A 50 4.12 1.86 9.26
C LEU A 50 4.97 3.12 9.41
N PHE A 51 6.06 3.02 10.16
CA PHE A 51 7.12 4.04 10.17
C PHE A 51 8.05 3.85 8.96
N PRO A 52 8.82 4.88 8.58
CA PRO A 52 9.77 4.76 7.49
C PRO A 52 10.71 3.56 7.66
N ASP A 53 10.95 2.86 6.55
CA ASP A 53 11.74 1.63 6.47
C ASP A 53 11.07 0.36 7.06
N CYS A 54 9.87 0.47 7.64
CA CYS A 54 9.05 -0.69 7.99
C CYS A 54 8.18 -1.17 6.82
N ASP A 55 7.97 -2.47 6.77
CA ASP A 55 7.09 -3.11 5.81
C ASP A 55 6.04 -4.01 6.46
N TYR A 56 5.00 -4.33 5.69
CA TYR A 56 3.93 -5.24 6.06
C TYR A 56 3.56 -6.09 4.85
N GLU A 57 3.40 -7.39 5.09
CA GLU A 57 3.04 -8.35 4.06
C GLU A 57 1.61 -8.84 4.24
N PHE A 58 0.93 -9.07 3.12
CA PHE A 58 -0.44 -9.57 3.12
C PHE A 58 -0.71 -10.44 1.89
N GLU A 59 -1.79 -11.22 1.96
CA GLU A 59 -2.22 -12.08 0.87
C GLU A 59 -3.49 -11.54 0.19
N ASP A 60 -3.49 -11.57 -1.14
CA ASP A 60 -4.65 -11.22 -1.96
C ASP A 60 -4.67 -12.09 -3.24
N GLY A 61 -5.82 -12.69 -3.56
CA GLY A 61 -5.96 -13.50 -4.78
C GLY A 61 -4.98 -14.68 -4.89
N GLY A 62 -4.50 -15.23 -3.76
CA GLY A 62 -3.54 -16.34 -3.72
C GLY A 62 -2.09 -15.93 -3.98
N LYS A 63 -1.78 -14.63 -3.97
CA LYS A 63 -0.42 -14.08 -4.05
C LYS A 63 -0.09 -13.30 -2.79
N ARG A 64 1.20 -13.16 -2.52
CA ARG A 64 1.73 -12.38 -1.39
C ARG A 64 2.29 -11.05 -1.91
N TYR A 65 1.93 -9.99 -1.22
CA TYR A 65 2.37 -8.63 -1.52
C TYR A 65 2.98 -8.01 -0.28
N ARG A 66 3.81 -7.00 -0.50
CA ARG A 66 4.41 -6.22 0.55
C ARG A 66 4.16 -4.74 0.29
N VAL A 67 3.88 -4.03 1.36
CA VAL A 67 3.85 -2.57 1.41
C VAL A 67 4.99 -2.10 2.29
N LYS A 68 5.72 -1.09 1.83
CA LYS A 68 6.82 -0.50 2.61
C LYS A 68 6.66 1.01 2.69
N ALA A 69 6.71 1.53 3.91
CA ALA A 69 6.74 2.97 4.13
C ALA A 69 8.12 3.52 3.79
N THR A 70 8.19 4.49 2.87
CA THR A 70 9.46 5.16 2.56
C THR A 70 9.68 6.37 3.49
N PHE A 71 10.91 6.90 3.51
CA PHE A 71 11.19 8.21 4.14
C PHE A 71 10.55 9.37 3.38
N GLU A 72 10.36 9.23 2.06
CA GLU A 72 9.47 10.12 1.32
C GLU A 72 8.01 9.86 1.71
N ASP A 73 7.13 10.81 1.40
CA ASP A 73 5.68 10.66 1.60
C ASP A 73 5.04 9.75 0.54
N LYS A 74 5.53 8.50 0.48
CA LYS A 74 5.13 7.46 -0.47
C LYS A 74 5.05 6.08 0.18
N LEU A 75 4.21 5.24 -0.39
CA LEU A 75 4.15 3.83 -0.06
C LEU A 75 4.65 3.02 -1.25
N LEU A 76 5.68 2.19 -1.06
CA LEU A 76 6.10 1.23 -2.06
C LEU A 76 5.22 -0.01 -1.96
N VAL A 77 4.69 -0.48 -3.09
CA VAL A 77 3.95 -1.74 -3.21
C VAL A 77 4.73 -2.66 -4.14
N ASP A 78 5.04 -3.87 -3.70
CA ASP A 78 5.73 -4.89 -4.49
C ASP A 78 5.29 -6.33 -4.13
N PHE A 79 5.86 -7.31 -4.83
CA PHE A 79 5.69 -8.72 -4.49
C PHE A 79 6.59 -9.09 -3.31
N ALA A 80 6.05 -9.84 -2.35
CA ALA A 80 6.79 -10.36 -1.19
C ALA A 80 7.59 -11.62 -1.54
#